data_AF-A0ABD0YE63-F1
#
_entry.id   AF-A0ABD0YE63-F1
#
_cell.length_a   1.000
_cell.length_b   1.000
_cell.length_c   1.000
_cell.angle_alpha   90.00
_cell.angle_beta   90.00
_cell.angle_gamma   90.00
#
_symmetry.space_group_name_H-M   'P 1'
#
loop_
_entity.id
_entity.type
_entity.pdbx_description
1 polymer ?
#
loop_
_entity_poly.entity_id
_entity_poly.type
_entity_poly.pdbx_seq_one_letter_code
_entity_poly.pdbx_strand_id
1 'polypeptide(L)'
;MVLKMCMERRELENTLSWLSTFGGAFSALGDSIERCALVAGKISLRQLGIAIRLGDPFTVIRCKLYCALSFIQLGRFKEAAEIVKTQYKLANSGPVVDEKVVAMCHGIWAKLRYDRRQSKLKKRHPD
;
A
#
# COMPACT_ATOMS: atom_id res chain seq x y z
N MET A 1 18.59 17.99 -16.27
CA MET A 1 18.64 16.96 -15.21
C MET A 1 17.65 17.27 -14.07
N VAL A 2 17.71 18.47 -13.45
CA VAL A 2 16.83 18.88 -12.33
C VAL A 2 15.32 18.86 -12.67
N LEU A 3 14.92 19.40 -13.82
CA LEU A 3 13.51 19.41 -14.26
C LEU A 3 12.88 18.00 -14.33
N LYS A 4 13.65 16.99 -14.74
CA LYS A 4 13.18 15.60 -14.83
C LYS A 4 12.86 15.03 -13.45
N MET A 5 13.74 15.26 -12.46
CA MET A 5 13.53 14.79 -11.09
C MET A 5 12.33 15.48 -10.41
N CYS A 6 12.14 16.78 -10.66
CA CYS A 6 10.97 17.51 -10.16
C CYS A 6 9.66 16.95 -10.73
N MET A 7 9.63 16.63 -12.02
CA MET A 7 8.47 16.02 -12.67
C MET A 7 8.18 14.62 -12.14
N GLU A 8 9.22 13.79 -11.96
CA GLU A 8 9.09 12.46 -11.36
C GLU A 8 8.56 12.52 -9.93
N ARG A 9 9.03 13.47 -9.12
CA ARG A 9 8.54 13.68 -7.76
C ARG A 9 7.08 14.11 -7.74
N ARG A 10 6.66 14.99 -8.65
CA ARG A 10 5.27 15.45 -8.77
C ARG A 10 4.33 14.34 -9.21
N GLU A 11 4.74 13.52 -10.18
CA GLU A 11 3.96 12.34 -10.64
C GLU A 11 3.78 11.34 -9.49
N LEU A 12 4.85 11.11 -8.72
CA LEU A 12 4.87 10.22 -7.57
C LEU A 12 3.92 10.69 -6.46
N GLU A 13 4.03 11.96 -6.04
CA GLU A 13 3.15 12.53 -5.01
C GLU A 13 1.68 12.54 -5.44
N ASN A 14 1.40 12.91 -6.69
CA ASN A 14 0.05 12.89 -7.22
C ASN A 14 -0.55 11.48 -7.21
N THR A 15 0.22 10.49 -7.66
CA THR A 15 -0.21 9.09 -7.67
C THR A 15 -0.48 8.56 -6.25
N LEU A 16 0.39 8.88 -5.29
CA LEU A 16 0.25 8.45 -3.91
C LEU A 16 -0.95 9.11 -3.22
N SER A 17 -1.26 10.37 -3.56
CA SER A 17 -2.46 11.08 -3.08
C SER A 17 -3.76 10.42 -3.60
N TRP A 18 -3.75 10.02 -4.88
CA TRP A 18 -4.85 9.25 -5.45
C TRP A 18 -4.99 7.89 -4.74
N LEU A 19 -3.90 7.17 -4.49
CA LEU A 19 -3.94 5.86 -3.81
C LEU A 19 -4.47 5.95 -2.37
N SER A 20 -4.15 7.01 -1.61
CA SER A 20 -4.75 7.22 -0.27
C SER A 20 -6.26 7.49 -0.34
N THR A 21 -6.70 8.22 -1.36
CA THR A 21 -8.11 8.61 -1.53
C THR A 21 -8.95 7.41 -1.98
N PHE A 22 -8.47 6.70 -3.01
CA PHE A 22 -9.17 5.55 -3.56
C PHE A 22 -9.05 4.28 -2.71
N GLY A 23 -8.05 4.14 -1.84
CA GLY A 23 -7.96 3.00 -0.91
C GLY A 23 -9.18 2.85 0.01
N GLY A 24 -9.79 3.97 0.39
CA GLY A 24 -11.07 4.01 1.12
C GLY A 24 -12.27 3.69 0.23
N ALA A 25 -12.38 4.36 -0.91
CA ALA A 25 -13.50 4.17 -1.86
C ALA A 25 -13.56 2.75 -2.44
N PHE A 26 -12.42 2.15 -2.79
CA PHE A 26 -12.36 0.79 -3.30
C PHE A 26 -12.85 -0.21 -2.27
N SER A 27 -12.64 0.01 -0.96
CA SER A 27 -13.16 -0.92 0.07
C SER A 27 -14.70 -1.05 0.07
N ALA A 28 -15.45 -0.14 -0.56
CA ALA A 28 -16.91 -0.15 -0.61
C ALA A 28 -17.51 -0.81 -1.87
N LEU A 29 -16.72 -1.17 -2.88
CA LEU A 29 -17.18 -1.34 -4.27
C LEU A 29 -17.25 -2.79 -4.82
N GLY A 30 -17.17 -3.82 -3.98
CA GLY A 30 -17.47 -5.22 -4.37
C GLY A 30 -16.54 -5.80 -5.46
N ASP A 31 -17.06 -6.53 -6.46
CA ASP A 31 -16.24 -7.25 -7.48
C ASP A 31 -15.31 -6.36 -8.33
N SER A 32 -15.60 -5.06 -8.42
CA SER A 32 -14.69 -4.09 -9.03
C SER A 32 -13.37 -3.94 -8.24
N ILE A 33 -13.34 -4.37 -6.97
CA ILE A 33 -12.18 -4.36 -6.07
C ILE A 33 -11.03 -5.18 -6.62
N GLU A 34 -11.26 -6.35 -7.21
CA GLU A 34 -10.16 -7.22 -7.65
C GLU A 34 -9.39 -6.56 -8.79
N ARG A 35 -10.10 -6.04 -9.79
CA ARG A 35 -9.51 -5.32 -10.91
C ARG A 35 -8.84 -4.02 -10.46
N CYS A 36 -9.47 -3.27 -9.57
CA CYS A 36 -8.91 -2.05 -8.99
C CYS A 36 -7.65 -2.34 -8.15
N ALA A 37 -7.64 -3.42 -7.38
CA ALA A 37 -6.49 -3.86 -6.60
C ALA A 37 -5.31 -4.23 -7.49
N LEU A 38 -5.56 -4.97 -8.58
CA LEU A 38 -4.52 -5.30 -9.57
C LEU A 38 -3.93 -4.05 -10.20
N VAL A 39 -4.77 -3.08 -10.58
CA VAL A 39 -4.31 -1.81 -11.15
C VAL A 39 -3.52 -0.99 -10.12
N ALA A 40 -4.02 -0.86 -8.89
CA ALA A 40 -3.34 -0.16 -7.81
C ALA A 40 -1.99 -0.80 -7.47
N GLY A 41 -1.90 -2.14 -7.49
CA GLY A 41 -0.66 -2.88 -7.33
C GLY A 41 0.36 -2.58 -8.43
N LYS A 42 -0.07 -2.61 -9.70
CA LYS A 42 0.79 -2.25 -10.85
C LYS A 42 1.31 -0.81 -10.76
N ILE A 43 0.42 0.12 -10.41
CA ILE A 43 0.79 1.53 -10.22
C ILE A 43 1.83 1.66 -9.10
N SER A 44 1.60 1.00 -7.96
CA SER A 44 2.51 1.03 -6.82
C SER A 44 3.91 0.49 -7.16
N LEU A 45 4.00 -0.56 -7.98
CA LEU A 45 5.27 -1.11 -8.45
C LEU A 45 6.00 -0.17 -9.41
N ARG A 46 5.27 0.51 -10.31
CA ARG A 46 5.86 1.52 -11.20
C ARG A 46 6.41 2.71 -10.40
N GLN A 47 5.65 3.18 -9.42
CA GLN A 47 6.05 4.27 -8.53
C GLN A 47 7.24 3.89 -7.63
N LEU A 48 7.34 2.62 -7.21
CA LEU A 48 8.50 2.13 -6.47
C LEU A 48 9.81 2.31 -7.26
N GLY A 49 9.80 2.01 -8.57
CA GLY A 49 10.97 2.22 -9.42
C GLY A 49 11.40 3.69 -9.49
N ILE A 50 10.44 4.62 -9.52
CA ILE A 50 10.70 6.07 -9.50
C ILE A 50 11.25 6.48 -8.12
N ALA A 51 10.63 6.02 -7.04
CA ALA A 51 11.03 6.34 -5.67
C ALA A 51 12.46 5.89 -5.34
N ILE A 52 12.85 4.69 -5.82
CA ILE A 52 14.23 4.20 -5.68
C ILE A 52 15.20 5.10 -6.43
N ARG A 53 14.89 5.52 -7.66
CA ARG A 53 15.75 6.43 -8.44
C ARG A 53 15.90 7.81 -7.80
N LEU A 54 14.85 8.29 -7.14
CA LEU A 54 14.86 9.58 -6.44
C LEU A 54 15.55 9.51 -5.07
N GLY A 55 15.88 8.31 -4.57
CA GLY A 55 16.54 8.13 -3.28
C GLY A 55 15.67 8.50 -2.07
N ASP A 56 14.34 8.44 -2.20
CA ASP A 56 13.41 8.78 -1.12
C ASP A 56 12.92 7.51 -0.38
N PRO A 57 13.52 7.18 0.78
CA PRO A 57 13.22 5.94 1.50
C PRO A 57 11.78 5.89 2.04
N PHE A 58 11.22 7.02 2.47
CA PHE A 58 9.85 7.07 2.98
C PHE A 58 8.85 6.84 1.86
N THR A 59 9.12 7.38 0.67
CA THR A 59 8.27 7.12 -0.49
C THR A 59 8.37 5.68 -0.99
N VAL A 60 9.55 5.06 -0.91
CA VAL A 60 9.72 3.62 -1.15
C VAL A 60 8.85 2.79 -0.19
N ILE A 61 8.86 3.13 1.10
CA ILE A 61 8.03 2.46 2.10
C ILE A 61 6.54 2.62 1.77
N ARG A 62 6.09 3.84 1.45
CA ARG A 62 4.69 4.12 1.06
C ARG A 62 4.24 3.29 -0.13
N CYS A 63 5.06 3.19 -1.19
CA CYS A 63 4.74 2.38 -2.37
C CYS A 63 4.54 0.90 -2.00
N LYS A 64 5.41 0.35 -1.14
CA LYS A 64 5.29 -1.03 -0.66
C LYS A 64 4.04 -1.23 0.20
N LEU A 65 3.69 -0.27 1.06
CA LEU A 65 2.47 -0.31 1.85
C LEU A 65 1.20 -0.31 0.98
N TYR A 66 1.16 0.48 -0.10
CA TYR A 66 0.05 0.41 -1.07
C TYR A 66 -0.01 -0.93 -1.81
N CYS A 67 1.13 -1.54 -2.14
CA CYS A 67 1.17 -2.89 -2.66
C CYS A 67 0.59 -3.92 -1.65
N ALA A 68 0.89 -3.79 -0.35
CA ALA A 68 0.30 -4.63 0.68
C ALA A 68 -1.23 -4.47 0.73
N LEU A 69 -1.77 -3.27 0.57
CA LEU A 69 -3.20 -3.02 0.52
C LEU A 69 -3.86 -3.74 -0.66
N SER A 70 -3.23 -3.73 -1.84
CA SER A 70 -3.70 -4.49 -3.00
C SER A 70 -3.72 -6.00 -2.73
N PHE A 71 -2.70 -6.53 -2.03
CA PHE A 71 -2.69 -7.95 -1.65
C PHE A 71 -3.78 -8.31 -0.64
N ILE A 72 -4.13 -7.42 0.29
CA ILE A 72 -5.28 -7.64 1.20
C ILE A 72 -6.57 -7.77 0.40
N GLN A 73 -6.78 -6.87 -0.56
CA GLN A 73 -7.96 -6.86 -1.43
C GLN A 73 -8.06 -8.12 -2.30
N LEU A 74 -6.92 -8.67 -2.73
CA LEU A 74 -6.84 -9.94 -3.48
C LEU A 74 -6.86 -11.20 -2.58
N GLY A 75 -7.06 -11.05 -1.26
CA GLY A 75 -7.04 -12.17 -0.32
C GLY A 75 -5.65 -12.78 -0.04
N ARG A 76 -4.58 -12.16 -0.55
CA ARG A 76 -3.17 -12.54 -0.35
C ARG A 76 -2.64 -12.03 0.99
N PHE A 77 -3.28 -12.46 2.07
CA PHE A 77 -3.03 -11.93 3.42
C PHE A 77 -1.63 -12.23 3.97
N LYS A 78 -0.98 -13.32 3.53
CA LYS A 78 0.36 -13.68 4.02
C LYS A 78 1.39 -12.70 3.49
N GLU A 79 1.35 -12.45 2.20
CA GLU A 79 2.26 -11.54 1.50
C GLU A 79 2.06 -10.10 1.95
N ALA A 80 0.81 -9.67 2.13
CA ALA A 80 0.51 -8.36 2.71
C ALA A 80 1.10 -8.20 4.11
N ALA A 81 0.95 -9.22 4.97
CA ALA A 81 1.45 -9.17 6.34
C ALA A 81 2.98 -9.04 6.39
N GLU A 82 3.68 -9.76 5.51
CA GLU A 82 5.14 -9.73 5.44
C GLU A 82 5.65 -8.34 5.04
N ILE A 83 5.01 -7.73 4.03
CA ILE A 83 5.36 -6.38 3.58
C ILE A 83 5.16 -5.37 4.72
N VAL A 84 4.00 -5.37 5.38
CA VAL A 84 3.68 -4.42 6.44
C VAL A 84 4.64 -4.54 7.61
N LYS A 85 4.95 -5.77 8.06
CA LYS A 85 5.91 -6.00 9.15
C LYS A 85 7.31 -5.49 8.79
N THR A 86 7.76 -5.80 7.57
CA THR A 86 9.07 -5.36 7.08
C THR A 86 9.15 -3.84 7.04
N GLN A 87 8.12 -3.18 6.49
CA GLN A 87 8.06 -1.73 6.37
C GLN A 87 7.96 -1.04 7.73
N TYR A 88 7.18 -1.58 8.66
CA TYR A 88 7.09 -1.05 10.03
C TYR A 88 8.44 -1.09 10.74
N LYS A 89 9.17 -2.21 10.66
CA LYS A 89 10.52 -2.33 11.22
C LYS A 89 11.46 -1.30 10.61
N LEU A 90 11.49 -1.19 9.28
CA LEU A 90 12.35 -0.22 8.58
C LEU A 90 12.03 1.23 8.98
N ALA A 91 10.75 1.58 9.09
CA ALA A 91 10.32 2.92 9.49
C ALA A 91 10.69 3.27 10.95
N ASN A 92 10.84 2.25 11.81
CA ASN A 92 11.09 2.44 13.25
C ASN A 92 12.55 2.19 13.66
N SER A 93 13.37 1.64 12.75
CA SER A 93 14.80 1.36 12.97
C SER A 93 15.74 2.49 12.52
N GLY A 94 15.21 3.53 11.85
CA GLY A 94 15.99 4.66 11.37
C GLY A 94 16.25 5.73 12.44
N PRO A 95 17.24 6.61 12.22
CA PRO A 95 17.49 7.78 13.09
C PRO A 95 16.38 8.84 13.00
N VAL A 96 15.58 8.81 11.93
CA VAL A 96 14.40 9.66 11.73
C VAL A 96 13.19 8.76 11.53
N VAL A 97 12.18 8.93 12.37
CA VAL A 97 10.90 8.19 12.28
C VAL A 97 9.86 9.08 11.63
N ASP A 98 9.29 8.61 10.51
CA ASP A 98 8.12 9.25 9.89
C ASP A 98 6.85 8.68 10.52
N GLU A 99 6.25 9.45 11.43
CA GLU A 99 5.02 9.09 12.13
C GLU A 99 3.85 8.77 11.18
N LYS A 100 3.80 9.39 9.99
CA LYS A 100 2.76 9.09 9.00
C LYS A 100 2.93 7.68 8.44
N VAL A 101 4.17 7.27 8.17
CA VAL A 101 4.49 5.92 7.70
C VAL A 101 4.14 4.87 8.76
N VAL A 102 4.43 5.17 10.02
CA VAL A 102 4.05 4.32 11.15
C VAL A 102 2.53 4.19 11.25
N ALA A 103 1.79 5.30 11.17
CA ALA A 103 0.33 5.31 11.18
C ALA A 103 -0.27 4.51 10.00
N MET A 104 0.32 4.63 8.80
CA MET A 104 -0.08 3.82 7.64
C MET A 104 0.10 2.32 7.89
N CYS A 105 1.23 1.91 8.49
CA CYS A 105 1.45 0.51 8.86
C CYS A 105 0.35 0.00 9.80
N HIS A 106 -0.01 0.77 10.82
CA HIS A 106 -1.08 0.41 11.76
C HIS A 106 -2.44 0.31 11.07
N GLY A 107 -2.81 1.28 10.23
CA GLY A 107 -4.07 1.27 9.49
C GLY A 107 -4.21 0.06 8.57
N ILE A 108 -3.15 -0.25 7.80
CA ILE A 108 -3.15 -1.39 6.89
C ILE A 108 -3.17 -2.71 7.67
N TRP A 109 -2.47 -2.80 8.80
CA TRP A 109 -2.52 -3.99 9.65
C TRP A 109 -3.91 -4.25 10.24
N ALA A 110 -4.61 -3.19 10.67
CA ALA A 110 -5.99 -3.29 11.13
C ALA A 110 -6.91 -3.82 10.02
N LYS A 111 -6.79 -3.27 8.80
CA LYS A 111 -7.55 -3.73 7.63
C LYS A 111 -7.24 -5.19 7.26
N LEU A 112 -5.97 -5.59 7.28
CA LEU A 112 -5.55 -6.97 7.05
C LEU A 112 -6.25 -7.94 8.00
N ARG A 113 -6.27 -7.62 9.29
CA ARG A 113 -6.92 -8.46 10.32
C ARG A 113 -8.42 -8.57 10.09
N TYR A 114 -9.07 -7.45 9.75
CA TYR A 114 -10.50 -7.41 9.45
C TYR A 114 -10.84 -8.26 8.22
N ASP A 115 -10.24 -7.99 7.07
CA ASP A 115 -10.54 -8.67 5.81
C ASP A 115 -10.21 -10.17 5.89
N ARG A 116 -9.13 -10.55 6.59
CA ARG A 116 -8.80 -11.96 6.85
C ARG A 116 -9.85 -12.66 7.71
N ARG A 117 -10.41 -11.99 8.71
CA ARG A 117 -11.49 -12.53 9.55
C ARG A 117 -12.76 -12.73 8.72
N GLN A 118 -13.14 -11.73 7.92
CA GLN A 118 -14.29 -11.81 7.03
C GLN A 118 -14.18 -12.94 6.02
N SER A 119 -13.00 -13.10 5.40
CA SER A 119 -12.73 -14.21 4.47
C SER A 119 -12.90 -15.59 5.12
N LYS A 120 -12.49 -15.75 6.39
CA LYS A 120 -12.70 -17.00 7.15
C LYS A 120 -14.18 -17.26 7.47
N LEU A 121 -14.95 -16.21 7.74
CA LEU A 121 -16.39 -16.33 8.03
C LEU A 121 -17.17 -16.77 6.78
N LYS A 122 -16.90 -16.15 5.62
CA LYS A 122 -17.48 -16.56 4.33
C LYS A 122 -17.17 -18.02 3.98
N LYS A 123 -15.97 -18.52 4.31
CA LYS A 123 -15.62 -19.94 4.10
C LYS A 123 -16.34 -20.91 5.02
N ARG A 124 -16.85 -20.46 6.17
CA ARG A 124 -17.56 -21.30 7.14
C ARG A 124 -19.06 -21.39 6.86
N HIS A 125 -19.62 -20.40 6.18
CA HIS A 125 -21.01 -20.41 5.68
C HIS A 125 -20.97 -20.04 4.20
N PRO A 126 -20.65 -21.01 3.32
CA PRO A 126 -20.92 -20.85 1.90
C PRO A 126 -22.44 -20.81 1.71
N ASP A 127 -22.96 -19.75 1.09
CA ASP A 127 -24.35 -19.67 0.65
C ASP A 127 -24.69 -20.81 -0.33
#